data_AF-A0A954L5P5-F1
#
_entry.id   AF-A0A954L5P5-F1
#
_cell.length_a   1.000
_cell.length_b   1.000
_cell.length_c   1.000
_cell.angle_alpha   90.00
_cell.angle_beta   90.00
_cell.angle_gamma   90.00
#
_symmetry.space_group_name_H-M   'P 1'
#
loop_
_entity.id
_entity.type
_entity.pdbx_description
1 polymer ?
#
loop_
_entity_poly.entity_id
_entity_poly.type
_entity_poly.pdbx_seq_one_letter_code
_entity_poly.pdbx_strand_id
1 'polypeptide(L)'
;PQFSTGPQWAQRPIDDLIADPLAFMLKTHCLASESRLPAVYLVRDGRDVLVSYAKYAPRNDASFKMPPEVFRNNLQTRMCTGCPRYGNWSTNVASWIDRPNTFVLNFTDLIADPVESVKRMIDTLNLPLTLKSETPPTFEQLQATNPKLYRRGKVGSWQDEFPPDLLSVFWERHGATMQRLGFDDRKRASA
;
A
#
# COMPACT_ATOMS: atom_id res chain seq x y z
N PRO A 1 5.64 26.69 -3.07
CA PRO A 1 5.03 26.41 -1.74
C PRO A 1 5.76 25.25 -1.05
N GLN A 2 6.42 25.54 0.07
CA GLN A 2 7.33 24.65 0.78
C GLN A 2 6.68 23.31 1.14
N PHE A 3 7.20 22.23 0.56
CA PHE A 3 6.95 20.89 1.08
C PHE A 3 7.72 20.77 2.38
N SER A 4 6.98 20.68 3.50
CA SER A 4 7.53 20.44 4.84
C SER A 4 8.61 19.37 4.78
N THR A 5 9.83 19.77 5.13
CA THR A 5 10.95 18.87 5.41
C THR A 5 10.50 17.92 6.49
N GLY A 6 10.47 16.62 6.17
CA GLY A 6 10.21 15.58 7.15
C GLY A 6 11.15 15.69 8.36
N PRO A 7 10.83 15.02 9.47
CA PRO A 7 11.69 15.01 10.66
C PRO A 7 13.15 14.68 10.30
N GLN A 8 14.11 15.24 11.03
CA GLN A 8 15.55 15.26 10.70
C GLN A 8 16.17 13.88 10.38
N TRP A 9 15.57 12.79 10.90
CA TRP A 9 15.96 11.41 10.56
C TRP A 9 15.65 11.02 9.10
N ALA A 10 14.67 11.65 8.45
CA ALA A 10 14.25 11.37 7.08
C ALA A 10 15.28 11.77 6.02
N GLN A 11 16.38 12.41 6.44
CA GLN A 11 17.52 12.77 5.60
C GLN A 11 18.80 11.99 5.91
N ARG A 12 18.79 11.08 6.91
CA ARG A 12 19.95 10.21 7.16
C ARG A 12 20.07 9.17 6.04
N PRO A 13 21.27 8.96 5.48
CA PRO A 13 21.58 7.80 4.66
C PRO A 13 21.15 6.50 5.35
N ILE A 14 20.74 5.49 4.57
CA ILE A 14 20.32 4.20 5.12
C ILE A 14 21.46 3.53 5.90
N ASP A 15 22.71 3.73 5.49
CA ASP A 15 23.90 3.18 6.15
C ASP A 15 24.09 3.75 7.57
N ASP A 16 23.84 5.06 7.74
CA ASP A 16 23.88 5.71 9.05
C ASP A 16 22.77 5.19 9.97
N LEU A 17 21.61 4.85 9.42
CA LEU A 17 20.52 4.24 10.19
C LEU A 17 20.89 2.82 10.60
N ILE A 18 21.48 2.02 9.69
CA ILE A 18 21.94 0.65 9.97
C ILE A 18 22.96 0.61 11.12
N ALA A 19 23.86 1.59 11.18
CA ALA A 19 24.86 1.69 12.23
C ALA A 19 24.28 2.17 13.58
N ASP A 20 23.02 2.61 13.61
CA ASP A 20 22.38 3.11 14.83
C ASP A 20 21.98 1.93 15.74
N PRO A 21 22.44 1.89 17.00
CA PRO A 21 22.13 0.80 17.92
C PRO A 21 20.66 0.78 18.37
N LEU A 22 19.88 1.83 18.08
CA LEU A 22 18.44 1.84 18.32
C LEU A 22 17.70 1.22 17.15
N ALA A 23 16.81 0.26 17.43
CA ALA A 23 15.94 -0.34 16.43
C ALA A 23 15.15 0.74 15.69
N PHE A 24 15.39 0.87 14.37
CA PHE A 24 14.71 1.83 13.52
C PHE A 24 13.74 1.12 12.58
N MET A 25 12.55 1.71 12.40
CA MET A 25 11.58 1.28 11.39
C MET A 25 11.54 2.32 10.29
N LEU A 26 12.01 1.96 9.09
CA LEU A 26 11.91 2.82 7.92
C LEU A 26 10.60 2.53 7.18
N LYS A 27 9.76 3.56 7.04
CA LYS A 27 8.59 3.51 6.16
C LYS A 27 8.93 4.17 4.82
N THR A 28 8.69 3.47 3.72
CA THR A 28 8.83 4.02 2.38
C THR A 28 7.68 3.59 1.47
N HIS A 29 7.46 4.37 0.41
CA HIS A 29 6.60 3.99 -0.71
C HIS A 29 7.40 3.76 -1.99
N CYS A 30 8.71 4.04 -1.98
CA CYS A 30 9.59 3.91 -3.15
C CYS A 30 9.64 2.49 -3.68
N LEU A 31 10.24 2.33 -4.86
CA LEU A 31 10.68 1.02 -5.33
C LEU A 31 11.64 0.39 -4.31
N ALA A 32 11.69 -0.94 -4.31
CA ALA A 32 12.63 -1.71 -3.51
C ALA A 32 14.06 -1.20 -3.70
N SER A 33 14.81 -1.11 -2.60
CA SER A 33 16.25 -0.89 -2.65
C SER A 33 16.99 -2.22 -2.69
N GLU A 34 18.25 -2.18 -3.11
CA GLU A 34 19.18 -3.32 -3.10
C GLU A 34 19.59 -3.78 -1.68
N SER A 35 19.10 -3.11 -0.63
CA SER A 35 19.34 -3.50 0.76
C SER A 35 18.84 -4.92 1.01
N ARG A 36 19.55 -5.69 1.84
CA ARG A 36 19.16 -7.04 2.25
C ARG A 36 18.56 -7.11 3.66
N LEU A 37 18.30 -5.97 4.28
CA LEU A 37 17.63 -5.92 5.59
C LEU A 37 16.24 -6.58 5.52
N PRO A 38 15.71 -7.10 6.64
CA PRO A 38 14.33 -7.57 6.66
C PRO A 38 13.36 -6.47 6.23
N ALA A 39 12.45 -6.78 5.32
CA ALA A 39 11.41 -5.85 4.90
C ALA A 39 10.03 -6.49 4.94
N VAL A 40 9.03 -5.67 5.22
CA VAL A 40 7.63 -6.05 5.16
C VAL A 40 6.99 -5.24 4.04
N TYR A 41 6.50 -5.93 3.01
CA TYR A 41 5.80 -5.30 1.90
C TYR A 41 4.30 -5.56 1.99
N LEU A 42 3.53 -4.52 2.33
CA LEU A 42 2.08 -4.59 2.37
C LEU A 42 1.51 -4.43 0.96
N VAL A 43 0.86 -5.48 0.45
CA VAL A 43 0.24 -5.50 -0.87
C VAL A 43 -1.28 -5.57 -0.78
N ARG A 44 -1.97 -4.99 -1.75
CA ARG A 44 -3.44 -4.99 -1.87
C ARG A 44 -3.82 -5.08 -3.35
N ASP A 45 -5.05 -5.53 -3.62
CA ASP A 45 -5.67 -5.48 -4.95
C ASP A 45 -5.42 -4.12 -5.62
N GLY A 46 -4.77 -4.14 -6.79
CA GLY A 46 -4.35 -2.93 -7.50
C GLY A 46 -5.51 -2.00 -7.85
N ARG A 47 -6.71 -2.55 -8.07
CA ARG A 47 -7.90 -1.76 -8.38
C ARG A 47 -8.32 -0.91 -7.20
N ASP A 48 -8.35 -1.51 -6.01
CA ASP A 48 -8.63 -0.80 -4.76
C ASP A 48 -7.55 0.23 -4.43
N VAL A 49 -6.28 -0.10 -4.66
CA VAL A 49 -5.15 0.81 -4.41
C VAL A 49 -5.27 2.04 -5.29
N LEU A 50 -5.48 1.86 -6.59
CA LEU A 50 -5.54 2.95 -7.54
C LEU A 50 -6.76 3.86 -7.30
N VAL A 51 -7.93 3.29 -7.00
CA VAL A 51 -9.13 4.05 -6.63
C VAL A 51 -8.91 4.86 -5.36
N SER A 52 -8.36 4.22 -4.32
CA SER A 52 -8.03 4.90 -3.06
C SER A 52 -7.02 6.01 -3.29
N TYR A 53 -6.03 5.79 -4.15
CA TYR A 53 -4.97 6.75 -4.38
C TYR A 53 -5.40 7.92 -5.25
N ALA A 54 -6.22 7.68 -6.28
CA ALA A 54 -6.79 8.73 -7.11
C ALA A 54 -7.69 9.69 -6.30
N LYS A 55 -8.31 9.19 -5.22
CA LYS A 55 -9.11 9.98 -4.26
C LYS A 55 -8.31 10.62 -3.13
N TYR A 56 -7.03 10.32 -3.03
CA TYR A 56 -6.17 10.91 -2.02
C TYR A 56 -5.75 12.33 -2.44
N ALA A 57 -6.52 13.33 -2.03
CA ALA A 57 -6.21 14.75 -2.24
C ALA A 57 -5.38 15.34 -1.07
N PRO A 58 -4.53 16.37 -1.30
CA PRO A 58 -3.75 17.04 -0.26
C PRO A 58 -4.65 17.76 0.77
N ARG A 59 -5.03 17.02 1.81
CA ARG A 59 -5.33 17.29 3.23
C ARG A 59 -5.87 18.64 3.76
N ASN A 60 -6.13 19.68 2.97
CA ASN A 60 -6.45 21.01 3.52
C ASN A 60 -7.92 21.45 3.40
N ASP A 61 -8.80 20.68 2.77
CA ASP A 61 -10.23 21.01 2.76
C ASP A 61 -11.11 19.76 2.82
N ALA A 62 -11.85 19.59 3.92
CA ALA A 62 -12.79 18.49 4.12
C ALA A 62 -14.07 18.64 3.28
N SER A 63 -14.34 19.83 2.74
CA SER A 63 -15.47 20.12 1.85
C SER A 63 -15.16 19.84 0.38
N PHE A 64 -13.88 19.61 0.04
CA PHE A 64 -13.47 19.36 -1.33
C PHE A 64 -14.05 18.03 -1.85
N LYS A 65 -15.09 18.15 -2.67
CA LYS A 65 -15.61 17.07 -3.49
C LYS A 65 -14.81 17.03 -4.78
N MET A 66 -13.98 16.01 -4.94
CA MET A 66 -13.19 15.85 -6.15
C MET A 66 -14.12 15.64 -7.36
N PRO A 67 -13.98 16.46 -8.41
CA PRO A 67 -14.76 16.29 -9.63
C PRO A 67 -14.46 14.94 -10.33
N PRO A 68 -15.44 14.31 -11.01
CA PRO A 68 -15.27 13.02 -11.69
C PRO A 68 -14.13 13.00 -12.72
N GLU A 69 -13.93 14.09 -13.46
CA GLU A 69 -12.87 14.23 -14.46
C GLU A 69 -11.48 14.29 -13.81
N VAL A 70 -11.35 14.95 -12.66
CA VAL A 70 -10.10 14.99 -11.88
C VAL A 70 -9.79 13.61 -11.33
N PHE A 71 -10.79 12.91 -10.79
CA PHE A 71 -10.63 11.53 -10.35
C PHE A 71 -10.15 10.62 -11.48
N ARG A 72 -10.81 10.69 -12.64
CA ARG A 72 -10.48 9.90 -13.82
C ARG A 72 -9.05 10.16 -14.29
N ASN A 73 -8.66 11.43 -14.40
CA ASN A 73 -7.31 11.82 -14.81
C ASN A 73 -6.25 11.35 -13.80
N ASN A 74 -6.53 11.48 -12.49
CA ASN A 74 -5.64 10.96 -11.45
C ASN A 74 -5.49 9.44 -11.59
N LEU A 75 -6.60 8.72 -11.72
CA LEU A 75 -6.61 7.27 -11.87
C LEU A 75 -5.77 6.82 -13.08
N GLN A 76 -6.00 7.43 -14.25
CA GLN A 76 -5.23 7.18 -15.47
C GLN A 76 -3.74 7.47 -15.27
N THR A 77 -3.40 8.62 -14.67
CA THR A 77 -2.01 9.00 -14.43
C THR A 77 -1.30 7.98 -13.53
N ARG A 78 -1.94 7.56 -12.44
CA ARG A 78 -1.35 6.59 -11.48
C ARG A 78 -1.21 5.19 -12.07
N MET A 79 -2.16 4.79 -12.90
CA MET A 79 -2.18 3.50 -13.58
C MET A 79 -1.12 3.44 -14.70
N CYS A 80 -1.12 4.42 -15.60
CA CYS A 80 -0.29 4.38 -16.80
C CYS A 80 1.15 4.85 -16.54
N THR A 81 1.31 6.01 -15.90
CA THR A 81 2.62 6.67 -15.73
C THR A 81 3.20 6.41 -14.34
N GLY A 82 2.33 6.31 -13.32
CA GLY A 82 2.77 6.19 -11.94
C GLY A 82 3.41 7.47 -11.42
N CYS A 83 4.41 7.34 -10.55
CA CYS A 83 5.23 8.45 -10.08
C CYS A 83 6.71 8.13 -10.24
N PRO A 84 7.58 9.11 -10.55
CA PRO A 84 9.03 8.89 -10.64
C PRO A 84 9.64 8.17 -9.42
N ARG A 85 9.10 8.40 -8.22
CA ARG A 85 9.65 7.84 -6.97
C ARG A 85 9.25 6.38 -6.70
N TYR A 86 8.04 5.97 -7.09
CA TYR A 86 7.48 4.66 -6.72
C TYR A 86 6.94 3.84 -7.89
N GLY A 87 7.03 4.35 -9.12
CA GLY A 87 6.51 3.70 -10.31
C GLY A 87 4.97 3.69 -10.34
N ASN A 88 4.43 2.83 -11.22
CA ASN A 88 3.03 2.44 -11.19
C ASN A 88 2.86 1.21 -10.26
N TRP A 89 1.62 0.74 -10.09
CA TRP A 89 1.32 -0.33 -9.13
C TRP A 89 2.10 -1.63 -9.39
N SER A 90 2.08 -2.15 -10.62
CA SER A 90 2.75 -3.42 -10.93
C SER A 90 4.27 -3.31 -10.84
N THR A 91 4.87 -2.20 -11.27
CA THR A 91 6.32 -1.98 -11.14
C THR A 91 6.73 -1.94 -9.67
N ASN A 92 5.96 -1.26 -8.81
CA ASN A 92 6.24 -1.21 -7.38
C ASN A 92 6.19 -2.61 -6.76
N VAL A 93 5.09 -3.32 -7.00
CA VAL A 93 4.88 -4.67 -6.50
C VAL A 93 6.00 -5.60 -6.95
N ALA A 94 6.31 -5.64 -8.25
CA ALA A 94 7.36 -6.49 -8.81
C ALA A 94 8.70 -6.24 -8.10
N SER A 95 9.07 -4.96 -7.92
CA SER A 95 10.34 -4.61 -7.26
C SER A 95 10.46 -5.19 -5.85
N TRP A 96 9.35 -5.24 -5.09
CA TRP A 96 9.37 -5.72 -3.71
C TRP A 96 9.20 -7.23 -3.57
N ILE A 97 8.36 -7.86 -4.39
CA ILE A 97 8.16 -9.32 -4.31
C ILE A 97 9.38 -10.10 -4.82
N ASP A 98 10.17 -9.50 -5.72
CA ASP A 98 11.40 -10.10 -6.23
C ASP A 98 12.62 -9.80 -5.33
N ARG A 99 12.46 -8.88 -4.36
CA ARG A 99 13.53 -8.52 -3.44
C ARG A 99 13.71 -9.60 -2.36
N PRO A 100 14.94 -10.09 -2.12
CA PRO A 100 15.21 -11.07 -1.07
C PRO A 100 14.93 -10.51 0.33
N ASN A 101 14.69 -11.40 1.30
CA ASN A 101 14.41 -11.04 2.69
C ASN A 101 13.22 -10.06 2.83
N THR A 102 12.16 -10.33 2.06
CA THR A 102 10.92 -9.54 2.05
C THR A 102 9.75 -10.45 2.41
N PHE A 103 9.02 -10.11 3.48
CA PHE A 103 7.75 -10.72 3.79
C PHE A 103 6.63 -9.95 3.08
N VAL A 104 5.93 -10.60 2.16
CA VAL A 104 4.79 -10.00 1.45
C VAL A 104 3.53 -10.23 2.27
N LEU A 105 2.98 -9.17 2.82
CA LEU A 105 1.75 -9.19 3.63
C LEU A 105 0.57 -8.75 2.78
N ASN A 106 -0.44 -9.61 2.60
CA ASN A 106 -1.67 -9.22 1.92
C ASN A 106 -2.57 -8.42 2.87
N PHE A 107 -3.08 -7.28 2.39
CA PHE A 107 -4.01 -6.45 3.14
C PHE A 107 -5.29 -7.19 3.55
N THR A 108 -5.79 -8.10 2.72
CA THR A 108 -6.98 -8.90 3.03
C THR A 108 -6.72 -9.84 4.22
N ASP A 109 -5.54 -10.47 4.26
CA ASP A 109 -5.16 -11.34 5.38
C ASP A 109 -4.99 -10.52 6.66
N LEU A 110 -4.35 -9.35 6.55
CA LEU A 110 -4.13 -8.44 7.67
C LEU A 110 -5.42 -7.96 8.32
N ILE A 111 -6.48 -7.66 7.54
CA ILE A 111 -7.75 -7.23 8.13
C ILE A 111 -8.59 -8.40 8.65
N ALA A 112 -8.38 -9.62 8.13
CA ALA A 112 -9.12 -10.81 8.55
C ALA A 112 -8.57 -11.36 9.87
N ASP A 113 -7.24 -11.47 9.98
CA ASP A 113 -6.54 -11.88 11.19
C ASP A 113 -5.24 -11.07 11.38
N PRO A 114 -5.35 -9.86 11.98
CA PRO A 114 -4.21 -8.99 12.17
C PRO A 114 -3.15 -9.57 13.11
N VAL A 115 -3.56 -10.32 14.13
CA VAL A 115 -2.63 -10.87 15.13
C VAL A 115 -1.79 -11.96 14.48
N GLU A 116 -2.44 -12.92 13.82
CA GLU A 116 -1.74 -14.02 13.16
C GLU A 116 -0.86 -13.54 12.01
N SER A 117 -1.35 -12.56 11.23
CA SER A 117 -0.56 -11.94 10.16
C SER A 117 0.75 -11.34 10.67
N VAL A 118 0.72 -10.65 11.82
CA VAL A 118 1.91 -10.06 12.44
C VAL A 118 2.81 -11.13 13.07
N LYS A 119 2.26 -12.17 13.70
CA LYS A 119 3.04 -13.31 14.23
C LYS A 119 3.84 -13.98 13.11
N ARG A 120 3.16 -14.37 12.02
CA ARG A 120 3.80 -14.96 10.84
C ARG A 120 4.89 -14.07 10.24
N MET A 121 4.67 -12.77 10.20
CA MET A 121 5.65 -11.80 9.72
C MET A 121 6.90 -11.77 10.62
N ILE A 122 6.72 -11.72 11.95
CA ILE A 122 7.83 -11.73 12.92
C ILE A 122 8.65 -13.02 12.77
N ASP A 123 7.97 -14.16 12.72
CA ASP A 123 8.61 -15.48 12.63
C ASP A 123 9.36 -15.64 11.30
N THR A 124 8.74 -15.28 10.17
CA THR A 124 9.35 -15.44 8.85
C THR A 124 10.60 -14.57 8.68
N LEU A 125 10.61 -13.38 9.26
CA LEU A 125 11.74 -12.45 9.19
C LEU A 125 12.74 -12.64 10.35
N ASN A 126 12.51 -13.60 11.25
CA ASN A 126 13.30 -13.83 12.46
C ASN A 126 13.55 -12.55 13.26
N LEU A 127 12.51 -11.72 13.41
CA LEU A 127 12.63 -10.45 14.12
C LEU A 127 12.65 -10.69 15.63
N PRO A 128 13.53 -10.02 16.39
CA PRO A 128 13.57 -10.11 17.85
C PRO A 128 12.45 -9.25 18.48
N LEU A 129 11.21 -9.47 18.05
CA LEU A 129 10.04 -8.69 18.44
C LEU A 129 9.01 -9.60 19.11
N THR A 130 8.37 -9.07 20.15
CA THR A 130 7.23 -9.70 20.82
C THR A 130 6.01 -8.80 20.70
N LEU A 131 4.84 -9.39 20.46
CA LEU A 131 3.59 -8.65 20.47
C LEU A 131 3.35 -8.06 21.86
N LYS A 132 3.09 -6.75 21.91
CA LYS A 132 2.70 -6.05 23.15
C LYS A 132 1.22 -6.23 23.48
N SER A 133 0.40 -6.49 22.46
CA SER A 133 -1.05 -6.66 22.59
C SER A 133 -1.54 -7.56 21.46
N GLU A 134 -2.48 -8.44 21.80
CA GLU A 134 -3.22 -9.28 20.85
C GLU A 134 -4.60 -8.68 20.52
N THR A 135 -4.88 -7.45 20.98
CA THR A 135 -6.13 -6.74 20.69
C THR A 135 -5.80 -5.50 19.85
N PRO A 136 -5.65 -5.64 18.52
CA PRO A 136 -5.42 -4.50 17.65
C PRO A 136 -6.64 -3.56 17.64
N PRO A 137 -6.43 -2.26 17.36
CA PRO A 137 -7.54 -1.32 17.27
C PRO A 137 -8.48 -1.71 16.12
N THR A 138 -9.77 -1.59 16.38
CA THR A 138 -10.83 -1.73 15.37
C THR A 138 -10.73 -0.66 14.30
N PHE A 139 -11.34 -0.90 13.13
CA PHE A 139 -11.37 0.10 12.07
C PHE A 139 -12.09 1.38 12.53
N GLU A 140 -13.13 1.27 13.33
CA GLU A 140 -13.89 2.39 13.90
C GLU A 140 -13.01 3.23 14.83
N GLN A 141 -12.20 2.58 15.69
CA GLN A 141 -11.23 3.27 16.54
C GLN A 141 -10.18 3.99 15.69
N LEU A 142 -9.63 3.34 14.66
CA LEU A 142 -8.69 3.97 13.74
C LEU A 142 -9.33 5.15 13.00
N GLN A 143 -10.54 4.99 12.48
CA GLN A 143 -11.29 6.03 11.79
C GLN A 143 -11.60 7.22 12.69
N ALA A 144 -11.94 6.98 13.97
CA ALA A 144 -12.12 8.06 14.94
C ALA A 144 -10.84 8.88 15.14
N THR A 145 -9.65 8.26 15.08
CA THR A 145 -8.37 9.00 15.19
C THR A 145 -8.04 9.80 13.93
N ASN A 146 -8.38 9.30 12.74
CA ASN A 146 -8.07 9.96 11.48
C ASN A 146 -9.06 9.59 10.37
N PRO A 147 -10.24 10.23 10.34
CA PRO A 147 -11.31 9.86 9.40
C PRO A 147 -10.93 10.13 7.94
N LYS A 148 -9.96 11.03 7.71
CA LYS A 148 -9.42 11.33 6.38
C LYS A 148 -8.49 10.23 5.85
N LEU A 149 -7.73 9.58 6.74
CA LEU A 149 -6.83 8.48 6.38
C LEU A 149 -7.59 7.17 6.23
N TYR A 150 -8.54 6.90 7.14
CA TYR A 150 -9.30 5.67 7.19
C TYR A 150 -10.69 5.87 6.59
N ARG A 151 -10.79 5.77 5.25
CA ARG A 151 -12.02 6.10 4.51
C ARG A 151 -13.13 5.05 4.63
N ARG A 152 -12.96 3.88 3.99
CA ARG A 152 -13.98 2.81 3.97
C ARG A 152 -13.59 1.56 4.74
N GLY A 153 -12.28 1.28 4.87
CA GLY A 153 -11.80 0.06 5.53
C GLY A 153 -12.17 -1.25 4.82
N LYS A 154 -12.80 -1.19 3.64
CA LYS A 154 -13.37 -2.34 2.94
C LYS A 154 -12.53 -2.73 1.72
N VAL A 155 -12.44 -4.03 1.48
CA VAL A 155 -11.92 -4.63 0.24
C VAL A 155 -13.01 -4.59 -0.83
N GLY A 156 -12.62 -4.40 -2.09
CA GLY A 156 -13.54 -4.43 -3.23
C GLY A 156 -14.28 -3.12 -3.47
N SER A 157 -13.81 -2.02 -2.87
CA SER A 157 -14.27 -0.65 -3.10
C SER A 157 -14.10 -0.18 -4.55
N TRP A 158 -13.35 -0.91 -5.37
CA TRP A 158 -13.21 -0.63 -6.78
C TRP A 158 -14.45 -0.97 -7.60
N GLN A 159 -15.32 -1.89 -7.15
CA GLN A 159 -16.46 -2.37 -7.94
C GLN A 159 -17.47 -1.26 -8.29
N ASP A 160 -17.67 -0.32 -7.37
CA ASP A 160 -18.57 0.81 -7.50
C ASP A 160 -17.86 2.10 -7.95
N GLU A 161 -16.52 2.12 -7.97
CA GLU A 161 -15.73 3.34 -8.16
C GLU A 161 -14.79 3.30 -9.37
N PHE A 162 -14.48 2.13 -9.93
CA PHE A 162 -13.55 1.98 -11.05
C PHE A 162 -14.32 2.13 -12.38
N PRO A 163 -14.00 3.13 -13.23
CA PRO A 163 -14.68 3.29 -14.51
C PRO A 163 -14.49 2.06 -15.41
N PRO A 164 -15.57 1.48 -15.99
CA PRO A 164 -15.47 0.23 -16.74
C PRO A 164 -14.49 0.28 -17.93
N ASP A 165 -14.42 1.42 -18.61
CA ASP A 165 -13.50 1.62 -19.74
C ASP A 165 -12.03 1.57 -19.28
N LEU A 166 -11.72 2.13 -18.12
CA LEU A 166 -10.37 2.10 -17.55
C LEU A 166 -10.00 0.74 -16.95
N LEU A 167 -10.99 -0.07 -16.57
CA LEU A 167 -10.74 -1.39 -16.01
C LEU A 167 -10.09 -2.32 -17.04
N SER A 168 -10.46 -2.20 -18.32
CA SER A 168 -9.80 -2.94 -19.41
C SER A 168 -8.32 -2.57 -19.53
N VAL A 169 -8.01 -1.27 -19.51
CA VAL A 169 -6.64 -0.74 -19.55
C VAL A 169 -5.85 -1.15 -18.30
N PHE A 170 -6.50 -1.22 -17.14
CA PHE A 170 -5.89 -1.72 -15.92
C PHE A 170 -5.43 -3.18 -16.10
N TRP A 171 -6.30 -4.04 -16.60
CA TRP A 171 -5.99 -5.45 -16.80
C TRP A 171 -4.89 -5.67 -17.85
N GLU A 172 -4.89 -4.89 -18.94
CA GLU A 172 -3.82 -4.91 -19.93
C GLU A 172 -2.45 -4.62 -19.31
N ARG A 173 -2.38 -3.64 -18.39
CA ARG A 173 -1.11 -3.16 -17.82
C ARG A 173 -0.65 -3.91 -16.58
N HIS A 174 -1.59 -4.30 -15.73
CA HIS A 174 -1.32 -4.81 -14.39
C HIS A 174 -1.81 -6.25 -14.19
N GLY A 175 -2.47 -6.84 -15.17
CA GLY A 175 -3.09 -8.16 -15.07
C GLY A 175 -2.11 -9.28 -14.75
N ALA A 176 -0.91 -9.27 -15.33
CA ALA A 176 0.11 -10.27 -15.04
C ALA A 176 0.51 -10.25 -13.54
N THR A 177 0.70 -9.06 -12.97
CA THR A 177 1.03 -8.91 -11.54
C THR A 177 -0.16 -9.25 -10.65
N MET A 178 -1.39 -8.88 -11.05
CA MET A 178 -2.62 -9.27 -10.35
C MET A 178 -2.74 -10.80 -10.25
N GLN A 179 -2.55 -11.50 -11.37
CA GLN A 179 -2.57 -12.97 -11.43
C GLN A 179 -1.45 -13.59 -10.58
N ARG A 180 -0.22 -13.04 -10.65
CA ARG A 180 0.92 -13.49 -9.84
C ARG A 180 0.63 -13.42 -8.34
N LEU A 181 -0.18 -12.44 -7.90
CA LEU A 181 -0.60 -12.28 -6.51
C LEU A 181 -1.92 -13.00 -6.17
N GLY A 182 -2.51 -13.72 -7.12
CA GLY A 182 -3.77 -14.45 -6.92
C GLY A 182 -5.04 -13.58 -6.95
N PHE A 183 -4.92 -12.32 -7.36
CA PHE A 183 -6.05 -11.43 -7.62
C PHE A 183 -6.58 -11.67 -9.04
N ASP A 184 -7.39 -12.71 -9.25
CA ASP A 184 -7.99 -13.00 -10.57
C ASP A 184 -9.43 -12.44 -10.65
N ASP A 185 -9.82 -12.00 -11.85
CA ASP A 185 -11.20 -11.63 -12.18
C ASP A 185 -12.12 -12.87 -12.29
N ARG A 186 -11.55 -14.01 -12.70
CA ARG A 186 -12.28 -15.24 -13.04
C ARG A 186 -12.87 -15.98 -11.84
N LYS A 187 -12.44 -15.67 -10.61
CA LYS A 187 -13.05 -16.25 -9.39
C LYS A 187 -14.49 -15.74 -9.13
N ARG A 188 -15.01 -14.81 -9.93
CA ARG A 188 -16.38 -14.27 -9.82
C ARG A 188 -17.35 -14.73 -10.90
N ALA A 189 -16.89 -15.38 -11.97
CA ALA A 189 -17.78 -15.88 -13.02
C ALA A 189 -18.37 -17.27 -12.71
N SER A 190 -18.05 -17.84 -11.54
CA SER A 190 -18.46 -19.19 -11.13
C SER A 190 -19.05 -19.23 -9.70
N ALA A 191 -19.74 -18.17 -9.28
CA ALA A 191 -20.56 -18.16 -8.07
C ALA A 191 -21.97 -17.67 -8.41
#